data_AF-A0A914NF72-F1
#
_entry.id   AF-A0A914NF72-F1
#
_cell.length_a   1.000
_cell.length_b   1.000
_cell.length_c   1.000
_cell.angle_alpha   90.00
_cell.angle_beta   90.00
_cell.angle_gamma   90.00
#
_symmetry.space_group_name_H-M   'P 1'
#
loop_
_entity.id
_entity.type
_entity.pdbx_description
1 polymer ?
#
loop_
_entity_poly.entity_id
_entity_poly.type
_entity_poly.pdbx_seq_one_letter_code
_entity_poly.pdbx_strand_id
1 'polypeptide(L)'
;DVEGKFIRLYNKGDETISVGNWVVRSTAGELETTFKFPSRAKALPGKHVTIWSSNANAEHQPPNSYVMKNQIWPHDRCIRTELLNPDREVNAWRESVLNQSFNGVQYGSDADKNCVIM
;
A
#
# COMPACT_ATOMS: atom_id res chain seq x y z
N ASP A 1 3.32 2.84 4.59
CA ASP A 1 3.93 3.33 5.85
C ASP A 1 4.13 2.10 6.73
N VAL A 2 5.26 1.96 7.40
CA VAL A 2 5.55 0.73 8.18
C VAL A 2 4.67 0.61 9.42
N GLU A 3 4.09 1.71 9.90
CA GLU A 3 3.13 1.74 11.01
C GLU A 3 1.68 1.63 10.52
N GLY A 4 1.47 1.36 9.23
CA GLY A 4 0.13 1.21 8.67
C GLY A 4 -0.68 2.50 8.64
N LYS A 5 -0.06 3.69 8.72
CA LYS A 5 -0.81 4.96 8.70
C LYS A 5 -1.37 5.29 7.32
N PHE A 6 -0.62 4.98 6.26
CA PHE A 6 -1.02 5.25 4.88
C PHE A 6 -0.29 4.37 3.86
N ILE A 7 -0.87 4.28 2.67
CA ILE A 7 -0.21 3.83 1.45
C ILE A 7 -0.20 5.00 0.47
N ARG A 8 0.94 5.20 -0.20
CA ARG A 8 1.12 6.31 -1.15
C ARG A 8 1.53 5.78 -2.51
N LEU A 9 0.72 6.06 -3.51
CA LEU A 9 1.01 5.78 -4.91
C LEU A 9 1.68 7.00 -5.53
N TYR A 10 2.62 6.78 -6.45
CA TYR A 10 3.29 7.83 -7.20
C TYR A 10 3.13 7.55 -8.68
N ASN A 11 2.54 8.48 -9.42
CA ASN A 11 2.53 8.40 -10.87
C ASN A 11 3.89 8.89 -11.40
N LYS A 12 4.72 7.95 -11.84
CA LYS A 12 6.04 8.21 -12.42
C LYS A 12 5.99 8.63 -13.90
N GLY A 13 4.83 8.50 -14.54
CA GLY A 13 4.65 8.90 -15.93
C GLY A 13 4.49 10.41 -16.09
N ASP A 14 4.44 10.82 -17.35
CA ASP A 14 4.19 12.17 -17.84
C ASP A 14 2.71 12.43 -18.15
N GLU A 15 1.89 11.39 -18.21
CA GLU A 15 0.44 11.47 -18.43
C GLU A 15 -0.40 11.21 -17.18
N THR A 16 -1.66 11.64 -17.21
CA THR A 16 -2.65 11.35 -16.16
C THR A 16 -3.18 9.92 -16.30
N ILE A 17 -3.05 9.12 -15.24
CA ILE A 17 -3.57 7.75 -15.21
C ILE A 17 -4.97 7.75 -14.61
N SER A 18 -5.93 7.12 -15.29
CA SER A 18 -7.26 6.86 -14.73
C SER A 18 -7.20 5.60 -13.87
N VAL A 19 -7.29 5.78 -12.55
CA VAL A 19 -7.24 4.69 -11.55
C VAL A 19 -8.64 4.36 -11.01
N GLY A 20 -9.68 4.78 -11.72
CA GLY A 20 -11.06 4.54 -11.32
C GLY A 20 -11.36 3.06 -11.17
N ASN A 21 -11.98 2.68 -10.05
CA ASN A 21 -12.29 1.30 -9.68
C ASN A 21 -11.08 0.37 -9.46
N TRP A 22 -9.85 0.87 -9.56
CA TRP A 22 -8.65 0.11 -9.19
C TRP A 22 -8.68 -0.18 -7.69
N VAL A 23 -8.02 -1.27 -7.30
CA VAL A 23 -7.96 -1.72 -5.91
C VAL A 23 -6.52 -1.68 -5.42
N VAL A 24 -6.30 -1.06 -4.27
CA VAL A 24 -5.07 -1.23 -3.49
C VAL A 24 -5.35 -2.34 -2.48
N ARG A 25 -4.61 -3.45 -2.57
CA ARG A 25 -4.64 -4.55 -1.61
C ARG A 25 -3.36 -4.53 -0.80
N SER A 26 -3.46 -4.59 0.51
CA SER A 26 -2.29 -4.72 1.38
C SER A 26 -2.48 -5.90 2.33
N THR A 27 -1.46 -6.75 2.42
CA THR A 27 -1.45 -7.97 3.21
C THR A 27 -0.23 -7.96 4.14
N ALA A 28 -0.43 -8.30 5.41
CA ALA A 28 0.64 -8.50 6.38
C ALA A 28 0.27 -9.70 7.28
N GLY A 29 1.01 -10.81 7.16
CA GLY A 29 0.60 -12.09 7.72
C GLY A 29 -0.79 -12.50 7.22
N GLU A 30 -1.69 -12.82 8.15
CA GLU A 30 -3.10 -13.20 7.88
C GLU A 30 -4.04 -11.99 7.68
N LEU A 31 -3.55 -10.75 7.90
CA LEU A 31 -4.39 -9.56 7.78
C LEU A 31 -4.34 -9.03 6.36
N GLU A 32 -5.51 -8.82 5.77
CA GLU A 32 -5.69 -8.15 4.48
C GLU A 32 -6.59 -6.93 4.62
N THR A 33 -6.23 -5.84 3.96
CA THR A 33 -7.10 -4.67 3.78
C THR A 33 -7.08 -4.26 2.32
N THR A 34 -8.25 -3.90 1.81
CA THR A 34 -8.42 -3.43 0.43
C THR A 34 -9.07 -2.05 0.41
N PHE A 35 -8.63 -1.21 -0.51
CA PHE A 35 -9.25 0.07 -0.82
C PHE A 35 -9.57 0.14 -2.31
N LYS A 36 -10.83 0.41 -2.65
CA LYS A 36 -11.25 0.61 -4.04
C LYS A 36 -11.36 2.11 -4.33
N PHE A 37 -10.67 2.57 -5.37
CA PHE A 37 -10.78 3.94 -5.83
C PHE A 37 -12.19 4.26 -6.35
N PRO A 38 -12.71 5.48 -6.10
CA PRO A 38 -13.93 5.96 -6.75
C PRO A 38 -13.82 5.89 -8.28
N SER A 39 -14.93 5.69 -8.97
CA SER A 39 -14.96 5.44 -10.43
C SER A 39 -14.28 6.51 -11.29
N ARG A 40 -14.20 7.76 -10.81
CA ARG A 40 -13.59 8.89 -11.53
C ARG A 40 -12.20 9.29 -11.00
N ALA A 41 -11.58 8.47 -10.16
CA ALA A 41 -10.28 8.76 -9.58
C ALA A 41 -9.18 8.83 -10.66
N LYS A 42 -8.27 9.80 -10.49
CA LYS A 42 -7.15 10.06 -11.41
C LYS A 42 -5.87 10.28 -10.61
N ALA A 43 -4.75 9.77 -11.13
CA ALA A 43 -3.42 10.04 -10.62
C ALA A 43 -2.68 10.95 -11.61
N LEU A 44 -2.42 12.20 -11.20
CA LEU A 44 -1.73 13.19 -12.04
C LEU A 44 -0.24 12.86 -12.18
N PRO A 45 0.39 13.19 -13.32
CA PRO A 45 1.80 12.91 -13.57
C PRO A 45 2.70 13.62 -12.54
N GLY A 46 3.72 12.92 -12.06
CA GLY A 46 4.64 13.44 -11.05
C GLY A 46 3.98 13.79 -9.71
N LYS A 47 2.76 13.31 -9.42
CA LYS A 47 2.05 13.53 -8.16
C LYS A 47 1.80 12.24 -7.39
N HIS A 48 1.53 12.42 -6.11
CA HIS A 48 1.16 11.35 -5.20
C HIS A 48 -0.34 11.29 -4.96
N VAL A 49 -0.84 10.07 -4.81
CA VAL A 49 -2.16 9.79 -4.24
C VAL A 49 -1.94 9.02 -2.95
N THR A 50 -2.49 9.51 -1.84
CA THR A 50 -2.30 8.93 -0.51
C THR A 50 -3.63 8.38 -0.01
N ILE A 51 -3.61 7.14 0.48
CA ILE A 51 -4.74 6.49 1.14
C ILE A 51 -4.38 6.28 2.59
N TRP A 52 -5.09 6.97 3.48
CA TRP A 52 -4.90 6.98 4.92
C TRP A 52 -5.80 5.98 5.61
N SER A 53 -5.28 5.39 6.69
CA SER A 53 -6.05 4.63 7.67
C SER A 53 -7.06 5.52 8.40
N SER A 54 -8.18 4.95 8.83
CA SER A 54 -9.25 5.72 9.48
C SER A 54 -8.82 6.36 10.81
N ASN A 55 -7.78 5.83 11.45
CA ASN A 55 -7.21 6.32 12.70
C ASN A 55 -6.03 7.28 12.52
N ALA A 56 -5.66 7.64 11.28
CA ALA A 56 -4.50 8.48 11.02
C ALA A 56 -4.76 9.99 11.26
N ASN A 57 -5.98 10.38 11.62
CA ASN A 57 -6.40 11.78 11.77
C ASN A 57 -6.09 12.67 10.55
N ALA A 58 -6.04 12.06 9.36
CA ALA A 58 -5.83 12.75 8.10
C ALA A 58 -7.15 13.28 7.53
N GLU A 59 -7.07 14.29 6.68
CA GLU A 59 -8.24 14.88 6.04
C GLU A 59 -8.56 14.20 4.71
N HIS A 60 -9.86 13.94 4.47
CA HIS A 60 -10.35 13.34 3.24
C HIS A 60 -10.48 14.41 2.14
N GLN A 61 -9.44 14.57 1.33
CA GLN A 61 -9.36 15.56 0.25
C GLN A 61 -9.01 14.92 -1.12
N PRO A 62 -9.98 14.27 -1.79
CA PRO A 62 -9.79 13.77 -3.14
C PRO A 62 -9.43 14.89 -4.13
N PRO A 63 -8.60 14.62 -5.16
CA PRO A 63 -8.16 13.30 -5.62
C PRO A 63 -6.82 12.83 -5.02
N ASN A 64 -6.14 13.66 -4.22
CA ASN A 64 -4.79 13.36 -3.75
C ASN A 64 -4.74 12.69 -2.37
N SER A 65 -5.79 12.85 -1.55
CA SER A 65 -5.89 12.31 -0.21
C SER A 65 -7.23 11.59 -0.01
N TYR A 66 -7.16 10.30 0.26
CA TYR A 66 -8.32 9.47 0.61
C TYR A 66 -8.15 8.95 2.02
N VAL A 67 -9.22 8.96 2.80
CA VAL A 67 -9.26 8.33 4.14
C VAL A 67 -10.22 7.15 4.07
N MET A 68 -9.75 5.97 4.49
CA MET A 68 -10.57 4.78 4.57
C MET A 68 -11.65 4.92 5.64
N LYS A 69 -12.80 4.28 5.44
CA LYS A 69 -13.90 4.27 6.41
C LYS A 69 -13.80 3.01 7.27
N ASN A 70 -13.64 3.18 8.58
CA ASN A 70 -13.62 2.10 9.58
C ASN A 70 -12.59 1.00 9.29
N GLN A 71 -11.50 1.33 8.62
CA GLN A 71 -10.45 0.39 8.21
C GLN A 71 -9.09 1.05 8.35
N ILE A 72 -8.09 0.25 8.69
CA ILE A 72 -6.69 0.65 8.80
C ILE A 72 -5.86 -0.28 7.93
N TRP A 73 -4.74 0.22 7.39
CA TRP A 73 -3.79 -0.64 6.72
C TRP A 73 -3.15 -1.60 7.72
N PRO A 74 -2.91 -2.86 7.34
CA PRO A 74 -2.17 -3.77 8.18
C PRO A 74 -0.73 -3.27 8.31
N HIS A 75 -0.14 -3.55 9.45
CA HIS A 75 1.27 -3.29 9.72
C HIS A 75 1.87 -4.53 10.38
N ASP A 76 3.01 -4.96 9.88
CA ASP A 76 3.78 -6.08 10.42
C ASP A 76 5.22 -5.98 9.90
N ARG A 77 6.06 -6.95 10.25
CA ARG A 77 7.43 -7.08 9.76
C ARG A 77 7.49 -7.21 8.25
N CYS A 78 6.63 -8.02 7.64
CA CYS A 78 6.52 -8.17 6.19
C CYS A 78 5.15 -7.61 5.74
N ILE A 79 5.16 -6.64 4.82
CA ILE A 79 3.93 -6.09 4.23
C ILE A 79 4.06 -6.15 2.72
N ARG A 80 3.09 -6.79 2.06
CA ARG A 80 2.94 -6.79 0.62
C ARG A 80 1.77 -5.89 0.22
N THR A 81 2.01 -4.94 -0.67
CA THR A 81 0.99 -4.07 -1.24
C THR A 81 0.93 -4.24 -2.74
N GLU A 82 -0.27 -4.40 -3.28
CA GLU A 82 -0.55 -4.59 -4.70
C GLU A 82 -1.58 -3.57 -5.17
N LEU A 83 -1.40 -3.11 -6.40
CA LEU A 83 -2.32 -2.25 -7.12
C LEU A 83 -2.92 -3.05 -8.28
N LEU A 84 -4.22 -3.32 -8.19
CA LEU A 84 -4.96 -4.10 -9.15
C LEU A 84 -5.84 -3.21 -10.03
N ASN A 85 -5.86 -3.48 -11.33
CA ASN A 85 -6.79 -2.86 -12.27
C ASN A 85 -8.22 -3.45 -12.10
N PRO A 86 -9.24 -2.96 -12.82
CA PRO A 86 -10.62 -3.45 -12.70
C PRO A 86 -10.77 -4.93 -13.09
N ASP A 87 -9.86 -5.44 -13.94
CA ASP A 87 -9.80 -6.83 -14.39
C ASP A 87 -9.09 -7.75 -13.37
N ARG A 88 -8.68 -7.20 -12.22
CA ARG A 88 -7.96 -7.88 -11.12
C ARG A 88 -6.53 -8.30 -11.48
N GLU A 89 -5.95 -7.70 -12.50
CA GLU A 89 -4.53 -7.89 -12.83
C GLU A 89 -3.67 -6.95 -11.98
N VAL A 90 -2.51 -7.43 -11.54
CA VAL A 90 -1.55 -6.63 -10.76
C VAL A 90 -0.79 -5.70 -11.70
N ASN A 91 -1.03 -4.39 -11.60
CA ASN A 91 -0.32 -3.37 -12.38
C ASN A 91 0.92 -2.84 -11.66
N ALA A 92 0.94 -2.87 -10.34
CA ALA A 92 2.13 -2.56 -9.55
C ALA A 92 2.09 -3.29 -8.21
N TRP A 93 3.25 -3.55 -7.62
CA TRP A 93 3.33 -4.10 -6.28
C TRP A 93 4.60 -3.63 -5.57
N ARG A 94 4.61 -3.74 -4.25
CA ARG A 94 5.76 -3.47 -3.40
C ARG A 94 5.69 -4.33 -2.16
N GLU A 95 6.83 -4.89 -1.78
CA GLU A 95 7.02 -5.53 -0.48
C GLU A 95 7.89 -4.66 0.42
N SER A 96 7.62 -4.68 1.72
CA SER A 96 8.38 -3.97 2.75
C SER A 96 8.74 -4.93 3.87
N VAL A 97 10.02 -4.98 4.22
CA VAL A 97 10.51 -5.72 5.38
C VAL A 97 11.08 -4.73 6.40
N LEU A 98 10.54 -4.75 7.61
CA LEU A 98 11.14 -4.04 8.74
C LEU A 98 12.40 -4.79 9.17
N ASN A 99 13.56 -4.21 8.86
CA ASN A 99 14.84 -4.65 9.41
C ASN A 99 14.95 -4.18 10.86
N GLN A 100 14.57 -5.04 11.80
CA GLN A 100 14.96 -4.85 13.19
C GLN A 100 16.46 -5.15 13.29
N SER A 101 17.29 -4.15 13.55
CA SER A 101 18.62 -4.38 14.10
C SER A 101 18.46 -4.93 15.52
N PHE A 102 18.23 -6.24 15.61
CA PHE A 102 18.44 -6.98 16.85
C PHE A 102 19.94 -6.96 17.12
N ASN A 103 20.34 -6.41 18.27
CA ASN A 103 21.70 -6.51 18.76
C ASN A 103 22.09 -8.00 18.86
N GLY A 104 22.92 -8.45 17.92
CA GLY A 104 23.80 -9.61 18.05
C GLY A 104 23.15 -10.99 17.94
N VAL A 105 22.71 -11.40 16.75
CA VAL A 105 23.08 -12.71 16.14
C VAL A 105 22.96 -12.56 14.62
N GLN A 106 24.06 -12.75 13.87
CA GLN A 106 24.00 -12.86 12.41
C GLN A 106 23.34 -14.19 12.04
N TYR A 107 22.07 -14.15 11.65
CA TYR A 107 21.49 -15.17 10.79
C TYR A 107 21.53 -14.67 9.35
N GLY A 108 22.04 -15.52 8.46
CA GLY A 108 22.46 -15.21 7.11
C GLY A 108 21.44 -14.44 6.27
N SER A 109 22.01 -13.68 5.33
CA SER A 109 21.33 -12.97 4.25
C SER A 109 20.45 -13.92 3.43
N ASP A 110 19.18 -14.01 3.80
CA ASP A 110 18.17 -14.62 2.95
C ASP A 110 16.85 -13.87 3.18
N ALA A 111 16.64 -12.82 2.38
CA ALA A 111 15.40 -12.04 2.40
C ALA A 111 14.18 -12.94 2.08
N ASP A 112 14.42 -14.05 1.38
CA ASP A 112 13.40 -14.99 0.90
C ASP A 112 12.90 -15.98 1.98
N LYS A 113 13.51 -16.00 3.18
CA LYS A 113 13.09 -16.90 4.28
C LYS A 113 12.25 -16.23 5.36
N ASN A 114 12.19 -14.89 5.37
CA ASN A 114 11.43 -14.16 6.40
C ASN A 114 9.98 -13.90 6.02
N CYS A 115 9.61 -14.09 4.75
CA CYS A 115 8.23 -13.93 4.29
C CYS A 115 7.85 -15.18 3.46
N VAL A 116 7.70 -16.33 4.12
CA VAL A 116 7.07 -17.50 3.50
C VAL A 116 5.57 -17.36 3.71
N ILE A 117 4.84 -17.02 2.66
CA ILE A 117 3.39 -17.27 2.61
C ILE A 117 3.25 -18.75 2.27
N MET A 118 2.78 -19.57 3.22
CA MET A 118 2.37 -20.96 2.96
C MET A 118 1.08 -21.00 2.15
#